data_AF-A0A7S0A109-F1
#
_entry.id   AF-A0A7S0A109-F1
#
_cell.length_a   1.000
_cell.length_b   1.000
_cell.length_c   1.000
_cell.angle_alpha   90.00
_cell.angle_beta   90.00
_cell.angle_gamma   90.00
#
_symmetry.space_group_name_H-M   'P 1'
#
loop_
_entity.id
_entity.type
_entity.pdbx_description
1 polymer ?
#
loop_
_entity_poly.entity_id
_entity_poly.type
_entity_poly.pdbx_seq_one_letter_code
_entity_poly.pdbx_strand_id
1 'polypeptide(L)'
;DRRQERFMIAANAPDLDENWDNGSDEWRGRASMSERHRFLLLRPGGLPEGDTMARWFNILVYGLADEANRQRAIFTLEGMRAAALEMTKAMDWSGKIGLYFVIYGHTTCTSPLHVVDLSRVGPSFKALQFKLLALDDALAVIREGG
;
A
#
# COMPACT_ATOMS: atom_id res chain seq x y z
N ASP A 1 -10.92 18.61 1.97
CA ASP A 1 -9.54 18.08 1.98
C ASP A 1 -9.25 17.54 0.58
N ARG A 2 -8.14 17.94 -0.05
CA ARG A 2 -7.74 17.46 -1.40
C ARG A 2 -7.33 15.99 -1.44
N ARG A 3 -7.18 15.30 -0.31
CA ARG A 3 -6.86 13.85 -0.29
C ARG A 3 -7.96 12.99 -0.94
N GLN A 4 -9.23 13.34 -0.78
CA GLN A 4 -10.36 12.59 -1.35
C GLN A 4 -10.38 12.65 -2.90
N GLU A 5 -9.84 13.72 -3.48
CA GLU A 5 -9.67 13.92 -4.92
C GLU A 5 -8.51 13.05 -5.48
N ARG A 6 -7.51 12.74 -4.64
CA ARG A 6 -6.29 12.01 -5.03
C ARG A 6 -6.34 10.51 -4.76
N PHE A 7 -7.04 10.08 -3.71
CA PHE A 7 -7.00 8.70 -3.23
C PHE A 7 -8.37 8.04 -3.18
N MET A 8 -8.37 6.71 -3.30
CA MET A 8 -9.54 5.86 -3.22
C MET A 8 -9.24 4.65 -2.33
N ILE A 9 -10.21 4.23 -1.52
CA ILE A 9 -10.11 3.02 -0.70
C ILE A 9 -10.79 1.87 -1.45
N ALA A 10 -10.17 0.70 -1.46
CA ALA A 10 -10.78 -0.55 -1.91
C ALA A 10 -10.63 -1.65 -0.84
N ALA A 11 -11.43 -2.71 -0.97
CA ALA A 11 -11.38 -3.91 -0.15
C ALA A 11 -11.08 -5.13 -1.04
N ASN A 12 -10.85 -6.29 -0.43
CA ASN A 12 -10.81 -7.55 -1.17
C ASN A 12 -12.23 -7.94 -1.61
N ALA A 13 -12.34 -9.00 -2.42
CA ALA A 13 -13.61 -9.69 -2.56
C ALA A 13 -14.05 -10.25 -1.18
N PRO A 14 -15.36 -10.31 -0.87
CA PRO A 14 -15.85 -10.69 0.46
C PRO A 14 -15.35 -12.05 0.95
N ASP A 15 -15.26 -13.04 0.06
CA ASP A 15 -14.76 -14.39 0.35
C ASP A 15 -13.30 -14.39 0.87
N LEU A 16 -12.46 -13.52 0.31
CA LEU A 16 -11.06 -13.36 0.73
C LEU A 16 -10.96 -12.67 2.11
N ASP A 17 -11.85 -11.72 2.41
CA ASP A 17 -11.92 -11.04 3.72
C ASP A 17 -12.54 -11.95 4.79
N GLU A 18 -13.54 -12.77 4.45
CA GLU A 18 -14.17 -13.74 5.35
C GLU A 18 -13.20 -14.86 5.76
N ASN A 19 -12.30 -15.28 4.86
CA ASN A 19 -11.31 -16.35 5.09
C ASN A 19 -9.93 -15.83 5.55
N TRP A 20 -9.84 -14.60 6.08
CA TRP A 20 -8.55 -13.98 6.44
C TRP A 20 -7.68 -14.82 7.39
N ASP A 21 -8.30 -15.55 8.34
CA ASP A 21 -7.61 -16.43 9.30
C ASP A 21 -7.51 -17.90 8.84
N ASN A 22 -8.04 -18.24 7.66
CA ASN A 22 -8.05 -19.60 7.15
C ASN A 22 -6.64 -20.07 6.76
N GLY A 23 -6.15 -21.08 7.49
CA GLY A 23 -4.80 -21.62 7.35
C GLY A 23 -4.62 -22.68 6.27
N SER A 24 -5.68 -23.11 5.57
CA SER A 24 -5.58 -24.16 4.55
C SER A 24 -4.77 -23.72 3.32
N ASP A 25 -4.23 -24.68 2.57
CA ASP A 25 -3.43 -24.38 1.37
C ASP A 25 -4.27 -23.73 0.24
N GLU A 26 -5.60 -23.82 0.30
CA GLU A 26 -6.50 -23.12 -0.62
C GLU A 26 -6.49 -21.61 -0.41
N TRP A 27 -6.42 -21.16 0.85
CA TRP A 27 -6.56 -19.75 1.23
C TRP A 27 -5.23 -19.07 1.55
N ARG A 28 -4.21 -19.83 1.98
CA ARG A 28 -2.90 -19.30 2.36
C ARG A 28 -2.23 -18.56 1.21
N GLY A 29 -2.06 -17.25 1.38
CA GLY A 29 -1.47 -16.35 0.38
C GLY A 29 -2.45 -15.84 -0.68
N ARG A 30 -3.73 -16.20 -0.57
CA ARG A 30 -4.85 -15.70 -1.40
C ARG A 30 -5.81 -14.85 -0.57
N ALA A 31 -6.19 -15.34 0.61
CA ALA A 31 -7.06 -14.62 1.54
C ALA A 31 -6.44 -13.30 2.04
N SER A 32 -7.28 -12.46 2.63
CA SER A 32 -6.90 -11.19 3.23
C SER A 32 -5.80 -11.36 4.30
N MET A 33 -4.93 -10.37 4.43
CA MET A 33 -3.76 -10.48 5.31
C MET A 33 -4.10 -10.33 6.81
N SER A 34 -5.23 -9.71 7.13
CA SER A 34 -5.72 -9.49 8.50
C SER A 34 -7.23 -9.30 8.47
N GLU A 35 -7.90 -9.44 9.61
CA GLU A 35 -9.34 -9.17 9.74
C GLU A 35 -9.75 -7.80 9.17
N ARG A 36 -8.86 -6.81 9.36
CA ARG A 36 -8.99 -5.47 8.81
C ARG A 36 -7.82 -5.22 7.86
N HIS A 37 -8.07 -5.35 6.56
CA HIS A 37 -7.09 -5.11 5.51
C HIS A 37 -7.75 -4.41 4.32
N ARG A 38 -7.21 -3.26 3.91
CA ARG A 38 -7.75 -2.42 2.84
C ARG A 38 -6.64 -1.96 1.91
N PHE A 39 -7.02 -1.46 0.74
CA PHE A 39 -6.11 -0.92 -0.26
C PHE A 39 -6.31 0.58 -0.38
N LEU A 40 -5.23 1.35 -0.35
CA LEU A 40 -5.25 2.75 -0.79
C LEU A 40 -4.68 2.84 -2.21
N LEU A 41 -5.53 3.33 -3.11
CA LEU A 41 -5.27 3.49 -4.54
C LEU A 41 -5.12 4.98 -4.88
N LEU A 42 -4.27 5.30 -5.85
CA LEU A 42 -4.28 6.60 -6.52
C LEU A 42 -5.45 6.66 -7.51
N ARG A 43 -6.18 7.78 -7.52
CA ARG A 43 -7.16 8.11 -8.56
C ARG A 43 -6.44 8.58 -9.84
N PRO A 44 -7.06 8.46 -11.02
CA PRO A 44 -6.63 9.19 -12.21
C PRO A 44 -6.51 10.69 -11.88
N GLY A 45 -5.35 11.30 -12.17
CA GLY A 45 -5.04 12.69 -11.79
C GLY A 45 -4.64 12.89 -10.33
N GLY A 46 -4.54 11.84 -9.50
CA GLY A 46 -4.10 11.91 -8.11
C GLY A 46 -2.58 12.05 -7.91
N LEU A 47 -1.80 11.86 -8.97
CA LEU A 47 -0.35 12.11 -9.00
C LEU A 47 -0.05 13.62 -9.15
N PRO A 48 1.14 14.10 -8.76
CA PRO A 48 1.57 15.46 -9.03
C PRO A 48 1.64 15.75 -10.54
N GLU A 49 1.55 17.03 -10.91
CA GLU A 49 1.69 17.46 -12.31
C GLU A 49 3.05 17.04 -12.89
N GLY A 50 3.04 16.61 -14.16
CA GLY A 50 4.22 16.08 -14.85
C GLY A 50 4.58 14.62 -14.48
N ASP A 51 3.75 13.93 -13.69
CA ASP A 51 3.95 12.52 -13.32
C ASP A 51 2.85 11.61 -13.91
N THR A 52 3.13 10.31 -14.03
CA THR A 52 2.23 9.37 -14.76
C THR A 52 2.07 8.04 -14.04
N MET A 53 0.93 7.38 -14.25
CA MET A 53 0.68 6.04 -13.69
C MET A 53 1.70 4.99 -14.18
N ALA A 54 2.33 5.22 -15.34
CA ALA A 54 3.43 4.37 -15.84
C ALA A 54 4.70 4.50 -14.98
N ARG A 55 5.01 5.69 -14.45
CA ARG A 55 6.10 5.89 -13.49
C ARG A 55 5.78 5.33 -12.11
N TRP A 56 4.51 5.38 -11.70
CA TRP A 56 4.03 4.80 -10.44
C TRP A 56 4.09 3.26 -10.40
N PHE A 57 4.14 2.58 -11.56
CA PHE A 57 3.99 1.13 -11.66
C PHE A 57 5.00 0.30 -10.83
N ASN A 58 6.21 0.80 -10.60
CA ASN A 58 7.19 0.15 -9.73
C ASN A 58 7.76 1.16 -8.72
N ILE A 59 7.35 1.00 -7.46
CA ILE A 59 7.73 1.91 -6.38
C ILE A 59 9.25 1.95 -6.11
N LEU A 60 9.98 0.87 -6.43
CA LEU A 60 11.44 0.83 -6.22
C LEU A 60 12.23 1.75 -7.16
N VAL A 61 11.69 2.07 -8.35
CA VAL A 61 12.30 3.03 -9.28
C VAL A 61 11.65 4.41 -9.21
N TYR A 62 10.54 4.52 -8.49
CA TYR A 62 9.79 5.76 -8.34
C TYR A 62 10.51 6.72 -7.39
N GLY A 63 11.08 7.80 -7.94
CA GLY A 63 11.87 8.78 -7.19
C GLY A 63 13.38 8.72 -7.45
N LEU A 64 13.87 7.76 -8.25
CA LEU A 64 15.32 7.58 -8.51
C LEU A 64 15.84 8.29 -9.78
N ALA A 65 15.01 9.06 -10.49
CA ALA A 65 15.42 9.67 -11.77
C ALA A 65 16.16 11.02 -11.61
N ASP A 66 15.60 11.93 -10.80
CA ASP A 66 16.09 13.30 -10.59
C ASP A 66 15.51 13.87 -9.28
N GLU A 67 16.06 14.98 -8.78
CA GLU A 67 15.58 15.63 -7.55
C GLU A 67 14.08 15.97 -7.60
N ALA A 68 13.58 16.47 -8.72
CA ALA A 68 12.16 16.82 -8.83
C ALA A 68 11.28 15.55 -8.81
N ASN A 69 11.74 14.43 -9.34
CA ASN A 69 11.09 13.12 -9.22
C ASN A 69 11.15 12.59 -7.78
N ARG A 70 12.28 12.70 -7.09
CA ARG A 70 12.44 12.38 -5.66
C ARG A 70 11.44 13.17 -4.81
N GLN A 71 11.34 14.49 -5.00
CA GLN A 71 10.39 15.32 -4.25
C GLN A 71 8.92 14.98 -4.56
N ARG A 72 8.57 14.73 -5.84
CA ARG A 72 7.22 14.23 -6.22
C ARG A 72 6.91 12.87 -5.58
N ALA A 73 7.91 11.99 -5.47
CA ALA A 73 7.75 10.67 -4.87
C ALA A 73 7.53 10.75 -3.35
N ILE A 74 8.36 11.50 -2.63
CA ILE A 74 8.20 11.75 -1.19
C ILE A 74 6.83 12.37 -0.90
N PHE A 75 6.41 13.40 -1.66
CA PHE A 75 5.11 14.04 -1.50
C PHE A 75 3.93 13.08 -1.73
N THR A 76 4.04 12.16 -2.69
CA THR A 76 3.00 11.16 -2.95
C THR A 76 2.94 10.12 -1.84
N LEU A 77 4.08 9.58 -1.42
CA LEU A 77 4.18 8.56 -0.38
C LEU A 77 3.74 9.07 1.00
N GLU A 78 4.18 10.26 1.43
CA GLU A 78 3.69 10.88 2.67
C GLU A 78 2.19 11.23 2.57
N GLY A 79 1.71 11.62 1.39
CA GLY A 79 0.28 11.82 1.13
C GLY A 79 -0.53 10.53 1.33
N MET A 80 -0.03 9.40 0.84
CA MET A 80 -0.64 8.07 1.03
C MET A 80 -0.57 7.61 2.48
N ARG A 81 0.57 7.80 3.14
CA ARG A 81 0.77 7.51 4.58
C ARG A 81 -0.25 8.26 5.44
N ALA A 82 -0.39 9.56 5.23
CA ALA A 82 -1.36 10.39 5.93
C ALA A 82 -2.80 9.93 5.66
N ALA A 83 -3.18 9.71 4.40
CA ALA A 83 -4.54 9.28 4.03
C ALA A 83 -4.91 7.89 4.57
N ALA A 84 -3.96 6.94 4.55
CA ALA A 84 -4.16 5.61 5.13
C ALA A 84 -4.35 5.70 6.65
N LEU A 85 -3.47 6.43 7.36
CA LEU A 85 -3.58 6.58 8.81
C LEU A 85 -4.86 7.33 9.23
N GLU A 86 -5.29 8.34 8.46
CA GLU A 86 -6.56 9.05 8.67
C GLU A 86 -7.77 8.11 8.51
N MET A 87 -7.78 7.29 7.46
CA MET A 87 -8.80 6.25 7.24
C MET A 87 -8.86 5.25 8.41
N THR A 88 -7.71 4.72 8.85
CA THR A 88 -7.68 3.74 9.95
C THR A 88 -8.18 4.31 11.28
N LYS A 89 -7.97 5.61 11.54
CA LYS A 89 -8.53 6.32 12.70
C LYS A 89 -10.03 6.49 12.58
N ALA A 90 -10.52 6.90 11.42
CA ALA A 90 -11.96 7.07 11.15
C ALA A 90 -12.74 5.74 11.22
N MET A 91 -12.06 4.61 10.99
CA MET A 91 -12.63 3.25 11.09
C MET A 91 -12.38 2.55 12.44
N ASP A 92 -11.81 3.24 13.43
CA ASP A 92 -11.50 2.69 14.77
C ASP A 92 -10.62 1.42 14.74
N TRP A 93 -9.51 1.47 13.98
CA TRP A 93 -8.49 0.40 13.92
C TRP A 93 -7.50 0.45 15.09
N SER A 94 -6.80 -0.65 15.36
CA SER A 94 -6.01 -0.84 16.59
C SER A 94 -4.81 0.10 16.80
N GLY A 95 -4.54 0.99 15.84
CA GLY A 95 -3.33 1.83 15.79
C GLY A 95 -2.05 1.08 15.37
N LYS A 96 -2.03 -0.26 15.40
CA LYS A 96 -0.90 -1.08 14.92
C LYS A 96 -0.99 -1.27 13.40
N ILE A 97 -0.76 -0.21 12.64
CA ILE A 97 -0.98 -0.21 11.19
C ILE A 97 0.31 -0.54 10.42
N GLY A 98 0.25 -1.59 9.60
CA GLY A 98 1.26 -1.90 8.59
C GLY A 98 0.86 -1.31 7.23
N LEU A 99 1.84 -0.68 6.55
CA LEU A 99 1.66 -0.02 5.26
C LEU A 99 2.66 -0.61 4.25
N TYR A 100 2.17 -1.33 3.24
CA TYR A 100 3.02 -2.13 2.35
C TYR A 100 2.68 -2.00 0.87
N PHE A 101 3.70 -1.99 0.01
CA PHE A 101 3.55 -2.20 -1.43
C PHE A 101 3.98 -3.63 -1.81
N VAL A 102 3.27 -4.24 -2.74
CA VAL A 102 3.77 -5.45 -3.43
C VAL A 102 4.56 -5.00 -4.66
N ILE A 103 5.86 -5.30 -4.67
CA ILE A 103 6.80 -4.81 -5.70
C ILE A 103 6.71 -5.58 -7.03
N TYR A 104 7.22 -4.95 -8.09
CA TYR A 104 7.31 -5.54 -9.43
C TYR A 104 8.08 -6.88 -9.42
N GLY A 105 7.62 -7.84 -10.23
CA GLY A 105 8.01 -9.26 -10.15
C GLY A 105 7.08 -10.11 -9.29
N HIS A 106 6.31 -9.50 -8.38
CA HIS A 106 5.29 -10.18 -7.55
C HIS A 106 3.88 -9.59 -7.68
N THR A 107 3.68 -8.64 -8.60
CA THR A 107 2.39 -8.07 -8.99
C THR A 107 2.27 -7.95 -10.51
N THR A 108 1.03 -8.02 -11.02
CA THR A 108 0.66 -7.77 -12.43
C THR A 108 -0.11 -6.46 -12.62
N CYS A 109 -0.39 -5.73 -11.53
CA CYS A 109 -1.07 -4.44 -11.54
C CYS A 109 -0.22 -3.35 -10.85
N THR A 110 -0.58 -2.08 -11.05
CA THR A 110 -0.01 -0.96 -10.29
C THR A 110 -0.22 -1.20 -8.79
N SER A 111 0.88 -1.23 -8.03
CA SER A 111 0.86 -1.62 -6.61
C SER A 111 -0.05 -0.69 -5.79
N PRO A 112 -1.18 -1.19 -5.25
CA PRO A 112 -1.89 -0.46 -4.19
C PRO A 112 -1.02 -0.41 -2.94
N LEU A 113 -1.24 0.59 -2.09
CA LEU A 113 -0.74 0.54 -0.72
C LEU A 113 -1.69 -0.34 0.09
N HIS A 114 -1.22 -1.51 0.50
CA HIS A 114 -1.90 -2.37 1.46
C HIS A 114 -1.85 -1.71 2.84
N VAL A 115 -3.01 -1.56 3.47
CA VAL A 115 -3.21 -1.05 4.82
C VAL A 115 -3.72 -2.20 5.68
N VAL A 116 -2.91 -2.64 6.64
CA VAL A 116 -3.08 -3.90 7.38
C VAL A 116 -3.15 -3.60 8.88
N ASP A 117 -4.21 -4.03 9.56
CA ASP A 117 -4.25 -3.99 11.03
C ASP A 117 -3.45 -5.16 11.61
N LEU A 118 -2.26 -4.87 12.13
CA LEU A 118 -1.33 -5.86 12.65
C LEU A 118 -1.75 -6.44 14.02
N SER A 119 -2.86 -6.00 14.61
CA SER A 119 -3.39 -6.62 15.83
C SER A 119 -3.99 -8.01 15.60
N ARG A 120 -4.48 -8.29 14.39
CA ARG A 120 -5.13 -9.56 14.01
C ARG A 120 -4.74 -9.98 12.59
N VAL A 121 -3.49 -10.38 12.44
CA VAL A 121 -2.95 -10.91 11.16
C VAL A 121 -3.30 -12.38 10.97
N GLY A 122 -3.60 -12.75 9.72
CA GLY A 122 -3.92 -14.10 9.31
C GLY A 122 -2.74 -14.84 8.66
N PRO A 123 -2.90 -16.15 8.34
CA PRO A 123 -1.86 -16.97 7.72
C PRO A 123 -1.32 -16.39 6.40
N SER A 124 -2.17 -15.70 5.64
CA SER A 124 -1.79 -15.03 4.39
C SER A 124 -0.79 -13.90 4.58
N PHE A 125 -0.80 -13.15 5.69
CA PHE A 125 0.20 -12.11 5.92
C PHE A 125 1.61 -12.70 5.96
N LYS A 126 1.82 -13.77 6.75
CA LYS A 126 3.10 -14.47 6.82
C LYS A 126 3.49 -15.10 5.49
N ALA A 127 2.54 -15.71 4.79
CA ALA A 127 2.78 -16.32 3.48
C ALA A 127 3.17 -15.30 2.39
N LEU A 128 2.71 -14.05 2.51
CA LEU A 128 2.99 -12.97 1.56
C LEU A 128 4.11 -12.02 2.01
N GLN A 129 4.62 -12.14 3.24
CA GLN A 129 5.57 -11.19 3.81
C GLN A 129 6.83 -10.97 2.94
N PHE A 130 7.29 -12.01 2.23
CA PHE A 130 8.46 -11.93 1.36
C PHE A 130 8.32 -10.97 0.16
N LYS A 131 7.09 -10.60 -0.23
CA LYS A 131 6.82 -9.66 -1.33
C LYS A 131 6.35 -8.28 -0.85
N LEU A 132 6.32 -8.02 0.46
CA LEU A 132 5.88 -6.76 1.05
C LEU A 132 7.08 -5.83 1.28
N LEU A 133 7.12 -4.71 0.56
CA LEU A 133 7.98 -3.57 0.87
C LEU A 133 7.23 -2.62 1.80
N ALA A 134 7.78 -2.28 2.97
CA ALA A 134 7.15 -1.29 3.83
C ALA A 134 7.25 0.13 3.23
N LEU A 135 6.20 0.93 3.38
CA LEU A 135 6.18 2.31 2.89
C LEU A 135 7.25 3.17 3.56
N ASP A 136 7.54 2.94 4.84
CA ASP A 136 8.55 3.69 5.59
C ASP A 136 9.98 3.33 5.12
N ASP A 137 10.24 2.07 4.73
CA ASP A 137 11.51 1.65 4.12
C ASP A 137 11.70 2.30 2.73
N ALA A 138 10.64 2.34 1.92
CA ALA A 138 10.66 3.02 0.62
C ALA A 138 10.94 4.53 0.76
N LEU A 139 10.32 5.17 1.76
CA LEU A 139 10.57 6.58 2.09
C LEU A 139 12.02 6.82 2.57
N ALA A 140 12.61 5.89 3.34
CA ALA A 140 14.00 6.01 3.78
C ALA A 140 14.98 6.01 2.59
N VAL A 141 14.89 4.99 1.72
CA VAL A 141 15.75 4.87 0.53
C VAL A 141 15.61 6.07 -0.41
N ILE A 142 14.38 6.54 -0.67
CA ILE A 142 14.14 7.70 -1.55
C ILE A 142 14.70 8.99 -0.94
N ARG A 143 14.75 9.12 0.39
CA ARG A 143 15.29 10.29 1.10
C ARG A 143 16.81 10.32 1.18
N GLU A 144 17.43 9.19 1.44
CA GLU A 144 18.90 9.08 1.60
C GLU A 144 19.63 9.34 0.27
N GLY A 145 18.96 9.04 -0.86
CA GLY A 145 19.51 9.19 -2.20
C GLY A 145 20.31 7.96 -2.60
N GLY A 146 19.84 7.28 -3.65
CA GLY A 146 20.59 6.22 -4.32
C GLY A 146 21.79 6.74 -5.09
#